data_AF-A0A7W1VT22-F1
#
_entry.id   AF-A0A7W1VT22-F1
#
_cell.length_a   1.000
_cell.length_b   1.000
_cell.length_c   1.000
_cell.angle_alpha   90.00
_cell.angle_beta   90.00
_cell.angle_gamma   90.00
#
_symmetry.space_group_name_H-M   'P 1'
#
loop_
_entity.id
_entity.type
_entity.pdbx_description
1 polymer ?
#
loop_
_entity_poly.entity_id
_entity_poly.type
_entity_poly.pdbx_seq_one_letter_code
_entity_poly.pdbx_strand_id
1 'polypeptide(L)'
;MEDVKPRWPENNDQVPDESDAKPLCLSCLVPNELSAHFCAKCGAPLTSYAATGPFEHLFAEGHVYRQATERPRSFIVVFGIWLIFGTMALTAAALVFMSRENGVVSAAFGAFLLPVSLIIIWKTTRNYLARPRMDNTPD
;
A
#
# COMPACT_ATOMS: atom_id res chain seq x y z
N MET A 1 -11.15 10.87 -54.74
CA MET A 1 -11.04 10.66 -53.28
C MET A 1 -11.69 9.31 -53.05
N GLU A 2 -10.89 8.25 -53.14
CA GLU A 2 -11.36 6.87 -53.12
C GLU A 2 -11.43 6.40 -51.67
N ASP A 3 -12.62 5.95 -51.25
CA ASP A 3 -12.85 5.39 -49.91
C ASP A 3 -12.05 4.10 -49.72
N VAL A 4 -10.98 4.19 -48.94
CA VAL A 4 -10.20 3.02 -48.51
C VAL A 4 -11.01 2.30 -47.42
N LYS A 5 -11.79 1.29 -47.81
CA LYS A 5 -12.46 0.38 -46.88
C LYS A 5 -11.39 -0.47 -46.17
N PRO A 6 -11.32 -0.50 -44.82
CA PRO A 6 -10.33 -1.32 -44.13
C PRO A 6 -10.55 -2.79 -44.45
N ARG A 7 -9.50 -3.46 -44.90
CA ARG A 7 -9.44 -4.91 -45.11
C ARG A 7 -9.21 -5.57 -43.76
N TRP A 8 -10.30 -5.87 -43.05
CA TRP A 8 -10.24 -6.83 -41.96
C TRP A 8 -9.88 -8.20 -42.55
N PRO A 9 -8.90 -8.92 -41.99
CA PRO A 9 -8.62 -10.29 -42.42
C PRO A 9 -9.87 -11.13 -42.17
N GLU A 10 -10.39 -11.72 -43.24
CA GLU A 10 -11.48 -12.70 -43.23
C GLU A 10 -10.92 -14.03 -42.74
N ASN A 11 -10.36 -14.01 -41.53
CA ASN A 11 -9.90 -15.19 -40.86
C ASN A 11 -11.15 -15.87 -40.28
N ASN A 12 -11.50 -16.99 -40.88
CA ASN A 12 -12.45 -17.97 -40.37
C ASN A 12 -11.84 -18.70 -39.16
N ASP A 13 -11.35 -17.92 -38.20
CA ASP A 13 -10.85 -18.42 -36.93
C ASP A 13 -12.09 -18.69 -36.08
N GLN A 14 -12.27 -19.96 -35.76
CA GLN A 14 -13.25 -20.45 -34.80
C GLN A 14 -13.31 -19.48 -33.63
N VAL A 15 -14.39 -18.70 -33.52
CA VAL A 15 -14.69 -17.94 -32.30
C VAL A 15 -14.75 -19.01 -31.21
N PRO A 16 -13.78 -19.08 -30.29
CA PRO A 16 -13.84 -20.05 -29.21
C PRO A 16 -15.17 -19.81 -28.51
N ASP A 17 -15.92 -20.88 -28.29
CA ASP A 17 -17.23 -20.83 -27.64
C ASP A 17 -17.15 -19.90 -26.43
N GLU A 18 -17.85 -18.76 -26.47
CA GLU A 18 -17.80 -17.71 -25.43
C GLU A 18 -18.13 -18.29 -24.05
N SER A 19 -18.76 -19.47 -24.01
CA SER A 19 -19.08 -20.22 -22.80
C SER A 19 -17.86 -20.62 -21.97
N ASP A 20 -16.67 -20.73 -22.56
CA ASP A 20 -15.43 -21.14 -21.88
C ASP A 20 -14.48 -19.97 -21.54
N ALA A 21 -14.89 -18.73 -21.84
CA ALA A 21 -14.14 -17.53 -21.53
C ALA A 21 -14.22 -17.21 -20.02
N LYS A 22 -13.16 -17.55 -19.28
CA LYS A 22 -13.06 -17.26 -17.83
C LYS A 22 -12.54 -15.84 -17.56
N PRO A 23 -13.22 -15.02 -16.73
CA PRO A 23 -12.72 -13.70 -16.38
C PRO A 23 -11.42 -13.79 -15.57
N LEU A 24 -10.44 -12.96 -15.95
CA LEU A 24 -9.17 -12.84 -15.23
C LEU A 24 -9.30 -11.82 -14.10
N CYS A 25 -8.66 -12.10 -12.97
CA CYS A 25 -8.52 -11.11 -11.90
C CYS A 25 -7.57 -9.98 -12.31
N LEU A 26 -8.03 -8.73 -12.28
CA LEU A 26 -7.19 -7.57 -12.60
C LEU A 26 -6.02 -7.34 -11.62
N SER A 27 -6.05 -7.99 -10.44
CA SER A 27 -5.02 -7.83 -9.41
C SER A 27 -3.95 -8.92 -9.46
N CYS A 28 -4.34 -10.19 -9.62
CA CYS A 28 -3.41 -11.33 -9.62
C CYS A 28 -3.36 -12.13 -10.93
N LEU A 29 -4.13 -11.72 -11.94
CA LEU A 29 -4.21 -12.31 -13.29
C LEU A 29 -4.56 -13.81 -13.31
N VAL A 30 -5.24 -14.30 -12.27
CA VAL A 30 -5.72 -15.69 -12.20
C VAL A 30 -7.14 -15.78 -12.75
N PRO A 31 -7.47 -16.82 -13.54
CA PRO A 31 -8.83 -17.06 -14.02
C PRO A 31 -9.77 -17.36 -12.85
N ASN A 32 -10.97 -16.80 -12.90
CA ASN A 32 -12.04 -17.07 -11.94
C ASN A 32 -13.31 -17.50 -12.68
N GLU A 33 -14.27 -18.03 -11.92
CA GLU A 33 -15.60 -18.36 -12.43
C GLU A 33 -16.38 -17.09 -12.82
N LEU A 34 -17.20 -17.18 -13.88
CA LEU A 34 -18.01 -16.07 -14.40
C LEU A 34 -18.97 -15.48 -13.36
N SER A 35 -19.41 -16.27 -12.40
CA SER A 35 -20.31 -15.87 -11.31
C SER A 35 -19.59 -15.40 -10.03
N ALA A 36 -18.25 -15.33 -10.03
CA ALA A 36 -17.50 -14.94 -8.83
C ALA A 36 -17.41 -13.41 -8.69
N HIS A 37 -17.84 -12.87 -7.54
CA HIS A 37 -17.71 -11.44 -7.23
C HIS A 37 -16.33 -11.07 -6.68
N PHE A 38 -15.62 -12.03 -6.08
CA PHE A 38 -14.29 -11.90 -5.53
C PHE A 38 -13.38 -12.98 -6.10
N CYS A 39 -12.10 -12.66 -6.26
CA CYS A 39 -11.11 -13.64 -6.68
C CYS A 39 -10.88 -14.71 -5.61
N ALA A 40 -10.98 -15.98 -5.98
CA ALA A 40 -10.76 -17.11 -5.05
C ALA A 40 -9.32 -17.17 -4.51
N LYS A 41 -8.36 -16.57 -5.23
CA LYS A 41 -6.94 -16.60 -4.87
C LYS A 41 -6.52 -15.42 -3.99
N CYS A 42 -6.79 -14.19 -4.44
CA CYS A 42 -6.32 -12.99 -3.74
C CYS A 42 -7.41 -12.23 -2.98
N GLY A 43 -8.69 -12.55 -3.21
CA GLY A 43 -9.82 -11.85 -2.60
C GLY A 43 -10.11 -10.47 -3.22
N ALA A 44 -9.46 -10.09 -4.33
CA ALA A 44 -9.74 -8.83 -5.00
C ALA A 44 -11.15 -8.84 -5.62
N PRO A 45 -11.89 -7.72 -5.58
CA PRO A 45 -13.20 -7.61 -6.22
C PRO A 45 -13.04 -7.69 -7.75
N LEU A 46 -13.84 -8.54 -8.39
CA LEU A 46 -13.84 -8.74 -9.85
C LEU A 46 -14.87 -7.87 -10.56
N THR A 47 -15.93 -7.48 -9.86
CA THR A 47 -17.06 -6.72 -10.42
C THR A 47 -17.20 -5.38 -9.69
N SER A 48 -17.56 -4.33 -10.42
CA SER A 48 -17.87 -3.01 -9.87
C SER A 48 -19.10 -3.00 -8.93
N TYR A 49 -19.92 -4.04 -8.97
CA TYR A 49 -21.01 -4.29 -8.01
C TYR A 49 -20.52 -4.71 -6.61
N ALA A 50 -19.28 -5.16 -6.47
CA ALA A 50 -18.69 -5.45 -5.16
C ALA A 50 -18.37 -4.16 -4.36
N ALA A 51 -18.68 -2.97 -4.88
CA ALA A 51 -18.53 -1.70 -4.17
C ALA A 51 -19.85 -1.09 -3.70
N THR A 52 -21.00 -1.68 -4.04
CA THR A 52 -22.33 -1.07 -3.77
C THR A 52 -23.04 -1.65 -2.56
N GLY A 53 -22.62 -2.81 -2.04
CA GLY A 53 -23.16 -3.38 -0.81
C GLY A 53 -22.33 -3.03 0.44
N PRO A 54 -22.96 -2.96 1.63
CA PRO A 54 -22.34 -2.46 2.85
C PRO A 54 -21.22 -3.36 3.40
N PHE A 55 -21.25 -4.66 3.07
CA PHE A 55 -20.22 -5.61 3.51
C PHE A 55 -19.10 -5.75 2.48
N GLU A 56 -19.42 -5.67 1.19
CA GLU A 56 -18.43 -5.78 0.11
C GLU A 56 -17.44 -4.61 0.10
N HIS A 57 -17.88 -3.41 0.51
CA HIS A 57 -17.01 -2.26 0.72
C HIS A 57 -15.92 -2.54 1.78
N LEU A 58 -16.28 -3.17 2.91
CA LEU A 58 -15.32 -3.50 3.97
C LEU A 58 -14.27 -4.52 3.51
N PHE A 59 -14.65 -5.49 2.67
CA PHE A 59 -13.70 -6.45 2.11
C PHE A 59 -12.78 -5.83 1.05
N ALA A 60 -13.30 -4.93 0.22
CA ALA A 60 -12.49 -4.16 -0.74
C ALA A 60 -11.47 -3.27 -0.01
N GLU A 61 -11.89 -2.59 1.06
CA GLU A 61 -11.03 -1.76 1.89
C GLU A 61 -9.98 -2.60 2.66
N GLY A 62 -10.36 -3.79 3.14
CA GLY A 62 -9.45 -4.76 3.75
C GLY A 62 -8.36 -5.26 2.80
N HIS A 63 -8.68 -5.52 1.53
CA HIS A 63 -7.69 -5.88 0.51
C HIS A 63 -6.70 -4.73 0.25
N VAL A 64 -7.19 -3.49 0.21
CA VAL A 64 -6.33 -2.29 0.10
C VAL A 64 -5.43 -2.13 1.31
N TYR A 65 -5.96 -2.31 2.53
CA TYR A 65 -5.17 -2.24 3.77
C TYR A 65 -4.10 -3.32 3.83
N ARG A 66 -4.41 -4.55 3.41
CA ARG A 66 -3.46 -5.65 3.37
C ARG A 66 -2.36 -5.41 2.33
N GLN A 67 -2.71 -4.87 1.16
CA GLN A 67 -1.73 -4.45 0.16
C GLN A 67 -0.86 -3.27 0.61
N ALA A 68 -1.42 -2.34 1.40
CA ALA A 68 -0.69 -1.21 1.97
C ALA A 68 0.27 -1.63 3.09
N THR A 69 -0.08 -2.65 3.87
CA THR A 69 0.75 -3.19 4.97
C THR A 69 1.80 -4.17 4.49
N GLU A 70 1.51 -5.00 3.49
CA GLU A 70 2.48 -5.95 2.91
C GLU A 70 3.53 -5.25 2.02
N ARG A 71 3.20 -4.10 1.42
CA ARG A 71 4.13 -3.27 0.63
C ARG A 71 4.10 -1.80 1.06
N PRO A 72 4.75 -1.40 2.17
CA PRO A 72 4.89 0.01 2.54
C PRO A 72 5.89 0.68 1.58
N ARG A 73 5.40 1.17 0.44
CA ARG A 73 6.21 1.80 -0.62
C ARG A 73 6.44 3.29 -0.37
N SER A 74 5.73 3.89 0.57
CA SER A 74 5.56 5.34 0.58
C SER A 74 6.46 6.00 1.62
N PHE A 75 7.32 6.89 1.11
CA PHE A 75 8.01 7.92 1.87
C PHE A 75 7.07 8.64 2.87
N ILE A 76 5.77 8.73 2.54
CA ILE A 76 4.69 9.20 3.41
C ILE A 76 4.66 8.52 4.79
N VAL A 77 4.86 7.19 4.88
CA VAL A 77 4.84 6.50 6.19
C VAL A 77 6.05 6.90 7.03
N VAL A 78 7.23 6.99 6.41
CA VAL A 78 8.45 7.47 7.10
C VAL A 78 8.28 8.91 7.54
N PHE A 79 7.75 9.76 6.66
CA PHE A 79 7.50 11.18 6.94
C PHE A 79 6.51 11.37 8.08
N GLY A 80 5.43 10.57 8.12
CA GLY A 80 4.46 10.58 9.21
C GLY A 80 5.08 10.19 10.56
N ILE A 81 5.89 9.13 10.58
CA ILE A 81 6.64 8.71 11.77
C ILE A 81 7.62 9.81 12.20
N TRP A 82 8.31 10.45 11.25
CA TRP A 82 9.24 11.53 11.54
C TRP A 82 8.54 12.76 12.12
N LEU A 83 7.34 13.11 11.64
CA LEU A 83 6.55 14.20 12.21
C LEU A 83 6.11 13.92 13.66
N ILE A 84 5.62 12.71 13.93
CA ILE A 84 5.12 12.34 15.27
C ILE A 84 6.29 12.20 16.26
N PHE A 85 7.27 11.35 15.94
CA PHE A 85 8.38 11.08 16.85
C PHE A 85 9.43 12.18 16.84
N GLY A 86 9.58 12.93 15.76
CA GLY A 86 10.50 14.07 15.69
C GLY A 86 10.04 15.24 16.56
N THR A 87 8.74 15.55 16.56
CA THR A 87 8.19 16.58 17.48
C THR A 87 8.30 16.14 18.94
N MET A 88 8.08 14.86 19.24
CA MET A 88 8.32 14.28 20.58
C MET A 88 9.81 14.32 20.97
N ALA A 89 10.73 14.04 20.05
CA ALA A 89 12.16 14.14 20.31
C ALA A 89 12.60 15.60 20.57
N LEU A 90 12.05 16.56 19.81
CA LEU A 90 12.32 17.99 20.00
C LEU A 90 11.84 18.49 21.36
N THR A 91 10.62 18.12 21.76
CA THR A 91 10.08 18.50 23.08
C THR A 91 10.87 17.85 24.22
N ALA A 92 11.22 16.57 24.09
CA ALA A 92 12.09 15.89 25.07
C ALA A 92 13.47 16.55 25.16
N ALA A 93 14.07 16.94 24.04
CA ALA A 93 15.32 17.68 24.00
C ALA A 93 15.20 19.04 24.70
N ALA A 94 14.15 19.81 24.39
CA ALA A 94 13.89 21.10 25.04
C ALA A 94 13.75 20.94 26.57
N LEU A 95 13.05 19.90 27.03
CA LEU A 95 12.92 19.59 28.45
C LEU A 95 14.26 19.27 29.11
N VAL A 96 15.14 18.52 28.44
CA VAL A 96 16.49 18.23 28.95
C VAL A 96 17.35 19.50 29.00
N PHE A 97 17.33 20.32 27.94
CA PHE A 97 18.10 21.57 27.87
C PHE A 97 17.63 22.61 28.89
N MET A 98 16.32 22.73 29.11
CA MET A 98 15.72 23.65 30.08
C MET A 98 15.58 23.01 31.49
N SER A 99 16.12 21.82 31.70
CA SER A 99 15.96 21.11 32.99
C SER A 99 16.60 21.83 34.18
N ARG A 100 17.56 22.73 33.91
CA ARG A 100 18.14 23.62 34.92
C ARG A 100 17.11 24.49 35.63
N GLU A 101 16.02 24.84 34.94
CA GLU A 101 14.96 25.71 35.48
C GLU A 101 13.71 24.90 35.90
N ASN A 102 13.44 23.78 35.23
CA ASN A 102 12.21 22.99 35.41
C ASN A 102 12.31 21.83 36.40
N GLY A 103 13.50 21.58 36.97
CA GLY A 103 13.70 20.60 38.04
C GLY A 103 13.95 19.16 37.56
N VAL A 104 14.49 18.33 38.46
CA VAL A 104 15.06 17.00 38.18
C VAL A 104 14.06 16.02 37.55
N VAL A 105 12.78 16.12 37.89
CA VAL A 105 11.73 15.22 37.37
C VAL A 105 11.54 15.42 35.86
N SER A 106 11.48 16.67 35.39
CA SER A 106 11.40 16.98 33.96
C SER A 106 12.65 16.53 33.19
N ALA A 107 13.82 16.65 33.83
CA ALA A 107 15.09 16.18 33.30
C ALA A 107 15.09 14.66 33.08
N ALA A 108 14.61 13.90 34.07
CA ALA A 108 14.56 12.44 34.02
C ALA A 108 13.58 11.95 32.94
N PHE A 109 12.40 12.56 32.84
CA PHE A 109 11.43 12.25 31.79
C PHE A 109 11.97 12.55 30.38
N GLY A 110 12.58 13.72 30.18
CA GLY A 110 13.19 14.08 28.91
C GLY A 110 14.36 13.15 28.54
N ALA A 111 15.22 12.82 29.51
CA ALA A 111 16.35 11.92 29.32
C ALA A 111 15.93 10.48 28.97
N PHE A 112 14.74 10.04 29.39
CA PHE A 112 14.18 8.74 29.03
C PHE A 112 13.46 8.75 27.67
N LEU A 113 12.65 9.78 27.39
CA LEU A 113 11.85 9.86 26.16
C LEU A 113 12.67 10.13 24.90
N LEU A 114 13.74 10.92 25.03
CA LEU A 114 14.62 11.29 23.92
C LEU A 114 15.27 10.06 23.23
N PRO A 115 15.97 9.15 23.94
CA PRO A 115 16.59 8.00 23.31
C PRO A 115 15.57 7.04 22.69
N VAL A 116 14.40 6.83 23.32
CA VAL A 116 13.33 5.99 22.77
C VAL A 116 12.85 6.55 21.42
N SER A 117 12.61 7.86 21.36
CA SER A 117 12.17 8.53 20.14
C SER A 117 13.22 8.45 19.03
N LEU A 118 14.50 8.66 19.37
CA LEU A 118 15.61 8.53 18.41
C LEU A 118 15.79 7.10 17.91
N ILE A 119 15.64 6.09 18.76
CA ILE A 119 15.73 4.68 18.37
C ILE A 119 14.63 4.32 17.37
N ILE A 120 13.40 4.79 17.60
CA ILE A 120 12.27 4.55 16.70
C ILE A 120 12.52 5.23 15.34
N ILE A 121 12.94 6.49 15.34
CA ILE A 121 13.26 7.23 14.10
C ILE A 121 14.41 6.55 13.34
N TRP A 122 15.48 6.18 14.04
CA TRP A 122 16.62 5.53 13.42
C TRP A 122 16.27 4.16 12.84
N LYS A 123 15.51 3.34 13.59
CA LYS A 123 15.10 2.01 13.13
C LYS A 123 14.17 2.09 11.92
N THR A 124 13.23 3.03 11.92
CA THR A 124 12.29 3.23 10.80
C THR A 124 13.01 3.77 9.56
N THR A 125 13.91 4.73 9.72
CA THR A 125 14.75 5.26 8.63
C THR A 125 15.69 4.19 8.07
N ARG A 126 16.37 3.43 8.95
CA ARG A 126 17.27 2.34 8.54
C ARG A 126 16.51 1.23 7.83
N ASN A 127 15.33 0.85 8.30
CA ASN A 127 14.50 -0.17 7.65
C ASN A 127 13.97 0.31 6.29
N TYR A 128 13.69 1.61 6.13
CA TYR A 128 13.35 2.19 4.84
C TYR A 128 14.51 2.16 3.85
N LEU A 129 15.71 2.57 4.28
CA LEU A 129 16.91 2.59 3.44
C LEU A 129 17.47 1.19 3.13
N ALA A 130 17.27 0.22 4.02
CA ALA A 130 17.77 -1.14 3.85
C ALA A 130 16.95 -1.98 2.85
N ARG A 131 15.84 -1.47 2.30
CA ARG A 131 15.10 -2.16 1.25
C ARG A 131 15.80 -1.94 -0.10
N PRO A 132 16.37 -2.98 -0.74
CA PRO A 132 16.88 -2.87 -2.09
C PRO A 132 15.70 -2.54 -3.01
N ARG A 133 15.87 -1.51 -3.84
CA ARG A 133 14.95 -1.18 -4.93
C ARG A 133 14.98 -2.37 -5.90
N MET A 134 14.08 -3.35 -5.74
CA MET A 134 13.78 -4.30 -6.82
C MET A 134 12.89 -3.57 -7.82
N ASP A 135 13.53 -2.68 -8.57
CA ASP A 135 13.01 -2.04 -9.76
C ASP A 135 13.93 -2.50 -10.89
N ASN A 136 13.68 -3.71 -11.38
CA ASN A 136 14.29 -4.37 -12.54
C ASN A 136 13.40 -5.57 -12.89
N THR A 137 12.26 -5.34 -13.53
CA THR A 137 11.57 -6.39 -14.28
C THR A 137 11.04 -5.76 -15.58
N PRO A 138 11.83 -5.83 -16.67
CA PRO A 138 11.31 -5.64 -18.01
C PRO A 138 10.70 -6.95 -18.49
N ASP A 139 9.39 -7.11 -18.34
CA ASP A 139 8.60 -8.13 -19.03
C ASP A 139 7.40 -7.46 -19.73
#